data_AF-A0A146FW21-F1
#
_entry.id   AF-A0A146FW21-F1
#
_cell.length_a   1.000
_cell.length_b   1.000
_cell.length_c   1.000
_cell.angle_alpha   90.00
_cell.angle_beta   90.00
_cell.angle_gamma   90.00
#
_symmetry.space_group_name_H-M   'P 1'
#
loop_
_entity.id
_entity.type
_entity.pdbx_description
1 polymer ?
#
loop_
_entity_poly.entity_id
_entity_poly.type
_entity_poly.pdbx_seq_one_letter_code
_entity_poly.pdbx_strand_id
1 'polypeptide(L)'
;MAVTAIDIMPKKPSSSPLSSNNPSMNKRLPPLADRTSLSYKLTTLSRQKLAREATAPDPDIRRCLGHFRLHCMSMEWTQKDMSTRINSQQATH
;
A
#
# COMPACT_ATOMS: atom_id res chain seq x y z
N MET A 1 21.63 -34.84 -32.95
CA MET A 1 20.26 -35.42 -32.95
C MET A 1 20.30 -36.67 -32.07
N ALA A 2 19.87 -36.56 -30.82
CA ALA A 2 19.60 -37.69 -29.95
C ALA A 2 18.53 -37.22 -28.96
N VAL A 3 17.28 -37.59 -29.25
CA VAL A 3 16.11 -37.26 -28.44
C VAL A 3 15.90 -38.38 -27.43
N THR A 4 16.04 -38.08 -26.14
CA THR A 4 15.65 -39.01 -25.08
C THR A 4 14.25 -38.60 -24.61
N ALA A 5 13.28 -39.43 -24.98
CA ALA A 5 11.92 -39.37 -24.48
C ALA A 5 11.90 -39.69 -22.99
N ILE A 6 11.31 -38.81 -22.18
CA ILE A 6 11.02 -39.07 -20.78
C ILE A 6 9.51 -39.00 -20.61
N ASP A 7 9.01 -40.10 -20.06
CA ASP A 7 7.64 -40.52 -19.85
C ASP A 7 6.80 -39.49 -19.07
N ILE A 8 5.64 -39.15 -19.64
CA ILE A 8 4.65 -38.22 -19.08
C ILE A 8 3.60 -39.07 -18.36
N MET A 9 3.65 -39.11 -17.03
CA MET A 9 2.59 -39.72 -16.23
C MET A 9 1.68 -38.62 -15.62
N PRO A 10 0.34 -38.66 -15.80
CA PRO A 10 -0.53 -37.58 -15.34
C PRO A 10 -0.83 -37.75 -13.85
N LYS A 11 -0.21 -36.91 -13.01
CA LYS A 11 -0.57 -36.80 -11.59
C LYS A 11 -1.86 -35.99 -11.46
N LYS A 12 -2.92 -36.71 -11.09
CA LYS A 12 -4.28 -36.25 -10.74
C LYS A 12 -4.27 -34.90 -9.99
N PRO A 13 -5.06 -33.88 -10.40
CA PRO A 13 -5.18 -32.64 -9.63
C PRO A 13 -5.99 -32.93 -8.37
N SER A 14 -5.29 -33.04 -7.24
CA SER A 14 -5.89 -32.99 -5.91
C SER A 14 -6.48 -31.59 -5.72
N SER A 15 -7.79 -31.46 -5.93
CA SER A 15 -8.59 -30.30 -5.57
C SER A 15 -8.56 -30.09 -4.06
N SER A 16 -7.61 -29.30 -3.58
CA SER A 16 -7.67 -28.73 -2.23
C SER A 16 -8.60 -27.51 -2.27
N PRO A 17 -9.66 -27.49 -1.45
CA PRO A 17 -10.64 -26.40 -1.46
C PRO A 17 -10.06 -25.13 -0.84
N LEU A 18 -10.33 -24.02 -1.52
CA LEU A 18 -10.54 -22.67 -0.96
C LEU A 18 -9.66 -22.30 0.25
N SER A 19 -8.44 -21.85 -0.04
CA SER A 19 -7.76 -20.95 0.90
C SER A 19 -8.47 -19.60 0.83
N SER A 20 -9.55 -19.48 1.60
CA SER A 20 -10.17 -18.21 1.93
C SER A 20 -9.09 -17.36 2.59
N ASN A 21 -8.44 -16.50 1.80
CA ASN A 21 -7.59 -15.43 2.27
C ASN A 21 -8.47 -14.40 2.97
N ASN A 22 -8.99 -14.76 4.13
CA ASN A 22 -9.57 -13.82 5.06
C ASN A 22 -8.38 -13.27 5.84
N PRO A 23 -7.88 -12.06 5.54
CA PRO A 23 -6.94 -11.42 6.44
C PRO A 23 -7.73 -11.25 7.73
N SER A 24 -7.49 -12.14 8.69
CA SER A 24 -7.89 -11.96 10.08
C SER A 24 -7.39 -10.58 10.46
N MET A 25 -8.28 -9.60 10.40
CA MET A 25 -7.94 -8.23 10.68
C MET A 25 -7.67 -8.22 12.18
N ASN A 26 -6.39 -8.28 12.54
CA ASN A 26 -5.96 -8.16 13.92
C ASN A 26 -6.59 -6.88 14.48
N LYS A 27 -7.63 -7.02 15.29
CA LYS A 27 -8.47 -5.90 15.80
C LYS A 27 -7.69 -4.95 16.71
N ARG A 28 -6.46 -5.35 17.07
CA ARG A 28 -5.51 -4.61 17.88
C ARG A 28 -4.66 -3.65 17.08
N LEU A 29 -4.53 -3.88 15.78
CA LEU A 29 -3.82 -2.98 14.89
C LEU A 29 -4.85 -2.05 14.25
N PRO A 30 -4.60 -0.72 14.23
CA PRO A 30 -5.47 0.19 13.51
C PRO A 30 -5.64 -0.32 12.07
N PRO A 31 -6.84 -0.19 11.48
CA PRO A 31 -7.11 -0.67 10.13
C PRO A 31 -6.00 -0.16 9.22
N LEU A 32 -5.33 -1.12 8.58
CA LEU A 32 -4.21 -0.86 7.70
C LEU A 32 -4.67 0.19 6.70
N ALA A 33 -4.04 1.38 6.75
CA ALA A 33 -4.48 2.55 6.00
C ALA A 33 -4.89 2.14 4.58
N ASP A 34 -6.09 2.56 4.15
CA ASP A 34 -6.64 2.17 2.86
C ASP A 34 -5.62 2.46 1.75
N ARG A 35 -5.01 1.39 1.25
CA ARG A 35 -3.92 1.46 0.28
C ARG A 35 -4.41 1.91 -1.10
N THR A 36 -5.72 1.89 -1.32
CA THR A 36 -6.34 2.36 -2.55
C THR A 36 -6.58 3.86 -2.55
N SER A 37 -6.64 4.46 -1.35
CA SER A 37 -6.89 5.90 -1.18
C SER A 37 -5.82 6.74 -1.87
N LEU A 38 -6.27 7.85 -2.47
CA LEU A 38 -5.39 8.80 -3.16
C LEU A 38 -4.33 9.36 -2.21
N SER A 39 -4.74 9.76 -1.00
CA SER A 39 -3.84 10.32 0.02
C SER A 39 -2.75 9.33 0.41
N TYR A 40 -3.05 8.02 0.52
CA TYR A 40 -2.03 6.99 0.76
C TYR A 40 -1.00 6.90 -0.39
N LYS A 41 -1.49 6.90 -1.64
CA LYS A 41 -0.63 6.84 -2.83
C LYS A 41 0.27 8.08 -2.92
N LEU A 42 -0.29 9.28 -2.71
CA LEU A 42 0.46 10.54 -2.72
C LEU A 42 1.52 10.58 -1.63
N THR A 43 1.16 10.19 -0.40
CA THR A 43 2.08 10.11 0.73
C THR A 43 3.24 9.15 0.45
N THR A 44 2.96 8.00 -0.16
CA THR A 44 3.97 7.00 -0.49
C THR A 44 4.89 7.47 -1.61
N LEU A 45 4.32 8.03 -2.67
CA LEU A 45 5.08 8.54 -3.82
C LEU A 45 5.95 9.74 -3.43
N SER A 46 5.43 10.68 -2.63
CA SER A 46 6.20 11.84 -2.19
C SER A 46 7.39 11.46 -1.33
N ARG A 47 7.24 10.49 -0.41
CA ARG A 47 8.35 9.93 0.38
C ARG A 47 9.41 9.28 -0.51
N GLN A 48 9.00 8.45 -1.47
CA GLN A 48 9.93 7.78 -2.37
C GLN A 48 10.70 8.78 -3.23
N LYS A 49 10.02 9.81 -3.75
CA LYS A 49 10.67 10.86 -4.54
C LYS A 49 11.59 11.74 -3.69
N LEU A 50 11.17 12.09 -2.49
CA LEU A 50 12.00 12.83 -1.53
C LEU A 50 13.29 12.06 -1.21
N ALA A 51 13.19 10.77 -0.92
CA ALA A 51 14.35 9.94 -0.64
C ALA A 51 15.31 9.89 -1.84
N ARG A 52 14.78 9.67 -3.05
CA ARG A 52 15.60 9.64 -4.28
C ARG A 52 16.32 10.97 -4.51
N GLU A 53 15.61 12.08 -4.41
CA GLU A 53 16.17 13.42 -4.59
C GLU A 53 17.25 13.74 -3.54
N ALA A 54 16.97 13.44 -2.27
CA ALA A 54 17.90 13.69 -1.17
C ALA A 54 19.18 12.84 -1.25
N THR A 55 19.13 11.69 -1.93
CA THR A 55 20.30 10.82 -2.16
C THR A 55 21.04 11.13 -3.47
N ALA A 56 20.55 12.09 -4.27
CA ALA A 56 21.21 12.46 -5.51
C ALA A 56 22.58 13.13 -5.21
N PRO A 57 23.57 13.01 -6.11
CA PRO A 57 24.86 13.69 -5.95
C PRO A 57 24.74 15.22 -5.86
N ASP A 58 23.70 15.79 -6.47
CA ASP A 58 23.35 17.20 -6.40
C ASP A 58 21.83 17.32 -6.12
N PRO A 59 21.41 17.40 -4.84
CA PRO A 59 20.00 17.38 -4.48
C PRO A 59 19.32 18.73 -4.72
N ASP A 60 18.24 18.76 -5.50
CA ASP A 60 17.41 19.97 -5.66
C ASP A 60 16.57 20.19 -4.39
N ILE A 61 17.01 21.13 -3.56
CA ILE A 61 16.35 21.50 -2.30
C ILE A 61 14.89 21.95 -2.52
N ARG A 62 14.59 22.65 -3.62
CA ARG A 62 13.22 23.10 -3.91
C ARG A 62 12.32 21.90 -4.19
N ARG A 63 12.84 20.91 -4.92
CA ARG A 63 12.13 19.66 -5.21
C ARG A 63 11.93 18.82 -3.96
N CYS A 64 12.94 18.70 -3.11
CA CYS A 64 12.83 18.07 -1.79
C CYS A 64 11.72 18.71 -0.94
N LEU A 65 11.73 20.04 -0.81
CA LEU A 65 10.70 20.76 -0.07
C LEU A 65 9.31 20.60 -0.69
N GLY A 66 9.21 20.56 -2.02
CA GLY A 66 7.96 20.28 -2.72
C GLY A 66 7.38 18.90 -2.36
N HIS A 67 8.23 17.86 -2.35
CA HIS A 67 7.83 16.52 -1.94
C HIS A 67 7.45 16.43 -0.46
N PHE A 68 8.21 17.11 0.41
CA PHE A 68 7.90 17.17 1.84
C PHE A 68 6.57 17.87 2.13
N ARG A 69 6.29 19.03 1.50
CA ARG A 69 5.01 19.72 1.67
C ARG A 69 3.83 18.89 1.20
N LEU A 70 3.96 18.24 0.04
CA LEU A 70 2.93 17.34 -0.47
C LEU A 70 2.67 16.17 0.49
N HIS A 71 3.73 15.64 1.12
CA HIS A 71 3.63 14.60 2.13
C HIS A 71 2.78 15.06 3.33
N CYS A 72 3.11 16.21 3.92
CA CYS A 72 2.36 16.78 5.04
C CYS A 72 0.89 17.01 4.69
N MET A 73 0.59 17.66 3.56
CA MET A 73 -0.79 17.92 3.12
C MET A 73 -1.59 16.61 2.93
N SER A 74 -0.97 15.59 2.34
CA SER A 74 -1.63 14.30 2.12
C SER A 74 -1.94 13.58 3.45
N MET A 75 -1.07 13.72 4.44
CA MET A 75 -1.31 13.19 5.79
C MET A 75 -2.43 13.95 6.50
N GLU A 76 -2.43 15.28 6.44
CA GLU A 76 -3.47 16.12 7.03
C GLU A 76 -4.86 15.80 6.46
N TRP A 77 -4.96 15.62 5.13
CA TRP A 77 -6.21 15.19 4.50
C TRP A 77 -6.68 13.83 4.98
N THR A 78 -5.76 12.89 5.17
CA THR A 78 -6.07 11.55 5.70
C THR A 78 -6.57 11.64 7.14
N GLN A 79 -5.92 12.45 7.97
CA GLN A 79 -6.32 12.68 9.35
C GLN A 79 -7.72 13.32 9.41
N LYS A 80 -7.97 14.34 8.58
CA LYS A 80 -9.27 15.00 8.51
C LYS A 80 -10.38 14.04 8.07
N ASP A 81 -10.14 13.22 7.04
CA ASP A 81 -11.08 12.18 6.61
C ASP A 81 -11.45 11.22 7.75
N MET A 82 -10.44 10.72 8.47
CA MET A 82 -10.64 9.84 9.62
C MET A 82 -11.43 10.53 10.73
N SER A 83 -11.08 11.77 11.09
CA SER A 83 -11.82 12.55 12.10
C SER A 83 -13.27 12.80 11.70
N THR A 84 -13.54 13.13 10.43
CA THR A 84 -14.91 13.31 9.93
C THR A 84 -15.71 12.02 10.03
N ARG A 85 -15.13 10.87 9.65
CA ARG A 85 -15.78 9.57 9.77
C ARG A 85 -16.10 9.22 11.23
N ILE A 86 -15.15 9.42 12.14
CA ILE A 86 -15.35 9.18 13.58
C ILE A 86 -16.47 10.08 14.14
N ASN A 87 -16.45 11.37 13.83
CA ASN A 87 -17.47 12.31 14.31
C ASN A 87 -18.84 12.02 13.71
N SER A 88 -18.91 11.64 12.43
CA SER A 88 -20.17 11.28 11.78
C SER A 88 -20.84 10.06 12.41
N GLN A 89 -20.05 9.11 12.94
CA GLN A 89 -20.56 7.93 13.65
C GLN A 89 -21.04 8.25 15.06
N GLN A 90 -20.45 9.25 15.71
CA GLN A 90 -20.87 9.69 17.06
C GLN A 90 -22.14 10.56 17.03
N ALA A 91 -22.43 11.27 15.94
CA ALA A 91 -23.62 12.13 15.82
C ALA A 91 -24.94 11.37 15.56
N THR A 92 -24.87 10.07 15.28
CA THR A 92 -26.02 9.20 15.01
C THR A 92 -26.47 8.36 16.21
N HIS A 93 -25.99 8.68 17.41
CA HIS A 93 -26.35 8.01 18.67
C HIS A 93 -26.83 9.03 19.71
#